data_AF-A0A330LY60-F1
#
_entry.id   AF-A0A330LY60-F1
#
_cell.length_a   1.000
_cell.length_b   1.000
_cell.length_c   1.000
_cell.angle_alpha   90.00
_cell.angle_beta   90.00
_cell.angle_gamma   90.00
#
_symmetry.space_group_name_H-M   'P 1'
#
loop_
_entity.id
_entity.type
_entity.pdbx_description
1 polymer ?
#
loop_
_entity_poly.entity_id
_entity_poly.type
_entity_poly.pdbx_seq_one_letter_code
_entity_poly.pdbx_strand_id
1 'polypeptide(L)' 'MIELLTPKEFNPSECQQKFTIAATDYAMQALVPFVLPEIYSKAPNIRLEVIPVQHREFQRWCEGPG' A
#
# COMPACT_ATOMS: atom_id res chain seq x y z
N MET A 1 28.07 20.37 4.53
CA MET A 1 27.82 19.55 3.33
C MET A 1 26.35 19.20 3.38
N ILE A 2 25.56 19.72 2.43
CA ILE A 2 24.12 19.46 2.38
C ILE A 2 23.98 18.06 1.78
N GLU A 3 23.61 17.07 2.59
CA GLU A 3 23.17 15.78 2.08
C GLU A 3 21.89 16.04 1.28
N LEU A 4 22.00 16.01 -0.04
CA LEU A 4 20.83 15.91 -0.90
C LEU A 4 20.04 14.69 -0.43
N LEU A 5 18.74 14.88 -0.21
CA LEU A 5 17.78 13.83 0.10
C LEU A 5 17.66 12.91 -1.12
N THR A 6 18.69 12.13 -1.42
CA THR A 6 18.60 11.04 -2.38
C THR A 6 17.54 10.11 -1.80
N PRO A 7 16.40 9.89 -2.50
CA PRO A 7 15.37 9.01 -1.98
C PRO A 7 16.05 7.68 -1.70
N LYS A 8 15.88 7.15 -0.48
CA LYS A 8 16.31 5.78 -0.19
C LYS A 8 15.75 4.89 -1.29
N GLU A 9 16.65 4.25 -2.03
CA GLU A 9 16.27 3.32 -3.08
C GLU A 9 15.38 2.25 -2.43
N PHE A 10 14.15 2.13 -2.93
CA PHE A 10 13.20 1.20 -2.35
C PHE A 10 13.55 -0.21 -2.82
N ASN A 11 14.09 -1.04 -1.92
CA ASN A 11 14.29 -2.46 -2.15
C ASN A 11 13.08 -3.25 -1.56
N PRO A 12 12.18 -3.79 -2.40
CA PRO A 12 11.01 -4.52 -1.92
C PRO A 12 11.38 -5.73 -1.06
N SER A 13 12.49 -6.40 -1.36
CA SER A 13 12.92 -7.60 -0.65
C SER A 13 13.42 -7.31 0.76
N GLU A 14 13.90 -6.09 1.03
CA GLU A 14 14.36 -5.65 2.35
C GLU A 14 13.29 -4.88 3.14
N CYS A 15 12.15 -4.55 2.50
CA CYS A 15 11.09 -3.77 3.11
C CYS A 15 10.36 -4.55 4.22
N GLN A 16 10.30 -3.96 5.43
CA GLN A 16 9.61 -4.53 6.60
C GLN A 16 8.38 -3.71 7.03
N GLN A 17 7.96 -2.77 6.17
CA GLN A 17 6.90 -1.83 6.49
C GLN A 17 5.53 -2.52 6.54
N LYS A 18 4.64 -2.02 7.41
CA LYS A 18 3.21 -2.35 7.39
C LYS A 18 2.49 -1.38 6.45
N PHE A 19 1.74 -1.91 5.50
CA PHE A 19 0.85 -1.16 4.62
C PHE A 19 -0.60 -1.52 4.92
N THR A 20 -1.46 -0.51 4.90
CA THR A 20 -2.91 -0.68 5.01
C THR A 20 -3.56 -0.21 3.72
N ILE A 21 -4.31 -1.09 3.07
CA ILE A 21 -5.02 -0.82 1.81
C ILE A 21 -6.51 -0.71 2.14
N ALA A 22 -7.10 0.44 1.87
CA ALA A 22 -8.56 0.57 1.85
C ALA A 22 -9.09 0.05 0.50
N ALA A 23 -9.96 -0.96 0.52
CA ALA A 23 -10.55 -1.55 -0.67
C ALA A 23 -12.09 -1.62 -0.55
N THR A 24 -12.79 -1.51 -1.69
CA THR A 24 -14.22 -1.84 -1.75
C THR A 24 -14.42 -3.35 -1.65
N ASP A 25 -15.65 -3.80 -1.40
CA ASP A 25 -16.01 -5.22 -1.42
C ASP A 25 -15.68 -5.89 -2.76
N TYR A 26 -15.94 -5.21 -3.88
CA TYR A 26 -15.61 -5.70 -5.20
C TYR A 26 -14.10 -5.88 -5.38
N ALA A 27 -13.28 -4.91 -4.96
CA ALA A 27 -11.82 -5.03 -5.06
C ALA A 27 -11.25 -6.11 -4.12
N MET A 28 -11.81 -6.24 -2.91
CA MET A 28 -11.43 -7.31 -1.98
C MET A 28 -11.68 -8.70 -2.56
N GLN A 29 -12.75 -8.88 -3.32
CA GLN A 29 -13.11 -10.19 -3.88
C GLN A 29 -12.43 -10.45 -5.23
N ALA A 30 -12.37 -9.43 -6.10
CA ALA A 30 -11.92 -9.59 -7.48
C ALA A 30 -10.40 -9.41 -7.65
N LEU A 31 -9.76 -8.55 -6.86
CA LEU A 31 -8.37 -8.13 -7.08
C LEU A 31 -7.42 -8.63 -6.00
N VAL A 32 -7.77 -8.49 -4.72
CA VAL A 32 -6.85 -8.81 -3.61
C VAL A 32 -6.31 -10.23 -3.69
N PRO A 33 -7.12 -11.30 -3.87
CA PRO A 33 -6.60 -12.67 -3.92
C PRO A 33 -5.66 -12.91 -5.11
N PHE A 34 -5.83 -12.14 -6.19
CA PHE A 34 -5.05 -12.27 -7.41
C PHE A 34 -3.68 -11.60 -7.28
N VAL A 35 -3.60 -10.41 -6.67
CA VAL A 35 -2.36 -9.63 -6.59
C VAL A 35 -1.49 -9.97 -5.37
N LEU A 36 -2.10 -10.48 -4.30
CA LEU A 36 -1.41 -10.75 -3.04
C LEU A 36 -0.19 -11.68 -3.20
N PRO A 37 -0.26 -12.80 -3.96
CA PRO A 37 0.89 -13.68 -4.17
C PRO A 37 2.06 -12.98 -4.86
N GLU A 38 1.78 -12.15 -5.87
CA GLU A 38 2.82 -11.42 -6.60
C GLU A 38 3.51 -10.38 -5.71
N ILE A 39 2.73 -9.69 -4.86
CA ILE A 39 3.26 -8.74 -3.89
C ILE A 39 4.23 -9.43 -2.92
N TYR A 40 3.80 -10.55 -2.31
CA TYR A 40 4.66 -11.28 -1.37
C TYR A 40 5.85 -11.96 -2.03
N SER A 41 5.76 -12.31 -3.32
CA SER A 41 6.91 -12.82 -4.08
C SER A 41 8.00 -11.77 -4.25
N LYS A 42 7.65 -10.48 -4.34
CA LYS A 42 8.63 -9.39 -4.50
C LYS A 42 9.08 -8.83 -3.15
N ALA A 43 8.16 -8.78 -2.18
CA ALA A 43 8.35 -8.18 -0.88
C ALA A 43 7.92 -9.13 0.25
N PRO A 44 8.71 -10.18 0.54
CA PRO A 44 8.32 -11.24 1.49
C PRO A 44 8.21 -10.74 2.93
N ASN A 45 8.83 -9.62 3.26
CA ASN A 45 8.99 -9.14 4.63
C ASN A 45 7.95 -8.06 5.04
N ILE A 46 7.08 -7.65 4.13
CA ILE A 46 6.08 -6.62 4.43
C ILE A 46 4.89 -7.22 5.19
N ARG A 47 4.15 -6.35 5.89
CA ARG A 47 2.83 -6.69 6.43
C ARG A 47 1.77 -5.93 5.66
N LEU A 48 0.80 -6.65 5.10
CA LEU A 48 -0.32 -6.03 4.40
C LEU A 48 -1.60 -6.21 5.23
N GLU A 49 -2.35 -5.15 5.39
CA GLU A 49 -3.69 -5.15 5.99
C GLU A 49 -4.67 -4.57 4.97
N VAL A 50 -5.77 -5.26 4.68
CA VAL A 50 -6.80 -4.74 3.77
C VAL A 50 -8.04 -4.42 4.60
N ILE A 51 -8.47 -3.16 4.57
CA ILE A 51 -9.61 -2.65 5.32
C ILE A 51 -10.72 -2.21 4.36
N PRO A 52 -12.00 -2.28 4.77
CA PRO A 52 -13.09 -1.77 3.94
C PRO A 52 -12.98 -0.25 3.80
N VAL A 53 -13.19 0.26 2.59
CA VAL A 53 -13.34 1.71 2.37
C VAL A 53 -14.53 2.19 3.18
N GLN A 54 -14.27 3.05 4.16
CA GLN A 54 -15.34 3.80 4.84
C GLN A 54 -15.75 4.95 3.91
N HIS A 55 -17.00 4.93 3.45
CA HIS A 55 -17.52 5.84 2.42
C HIS A 55 -17.33 7.34 2.76
N ARG A 56 -17.15 7.70 4.04
CA ARG A 56 -16.89 9.09 4.49
C ARG A 56 -15.48 9.59 4.26
N GLU A 57 -14.48 8.73 4.11
CA GLU A 57 -13.06 9.14 4.04
C GLU A 57 -12.48 9.11 2.63
N PHE A 58 -13.16 8.44 1.68
CA PHE A 58 -12.68 8.31 0.30
C PHE A 58 -12.54 9.67 -0.41
N GLN A 59 -13.46 10.60 -0.15
CA GLN A 59 -13.39 11.97 -0.67
C GLN A 59 -12.13 12.70 -0.16
N ARG A 60 -11.81 12.54 1.13
CA ARG A 60 -10.67 13.21 1.77
C ARG A 60 -9.30 12.63 1.36
N TRP A 61 -9.27 11.43 0.79
CA TRP A 61 -8.03 10.76 0.36
C TRP A 61 -7.71 11.02 -1.12
N CYS A 62 -8.72 11.19 -1.97
CA CYS A 62 -8.55 11.58 -3.37
C CYS A 62 -8.36 13.08 -3.57
N GLU A 63 -8.93 13.90 -2.69
CA GLU A 63 -8.70 15.34 -2.64
C GLU A 63 -7.49 15.58 -1.72
N GLY A 64 -6.30 15.74 -2.31
CA GLY A 64 -5.12 16.18 -1.56
C GLY A 64 -5.42 17.47 -0.75
N PRO A 65 -4.63 17.79 0.29
CA PRO A 65 -4.85 19.02 1.04
C PRO A 65 -4.78 20.21 0.09
N GLY A 66 -5.91 20.90 -0.06
CA GLY A 66 -5.99 22.18 -0.77
C GLY A 66 -5.19 23.27 -0.08
#